data_AF-A0A915EXS8-F1
#
_entry.id   AF-A0A915EXS8-F1
#
_cell.length_a   1.000
_cell.length_b   1.000
_cell.length_c   1.000
_cell.angle_alpha   90.00
_cell.angle_beta   90.00
_cell.angle_gamma   90.00
#
_symmetry.space_group_name_H-M   'P 1'
#
loop_
_entity.id
_entity.type
_entity.pdbx_description
1 polymer ?
#
loop_
_entity_poly.entity_id
_entity_poly.type
_entity_poly.pdbx_seq_one_letter_code
_entity_poly.pdbx_strand_id
1 'polypeptide(L)'
;MFNNESEALGYIAWWGLSPAINLLNNDFCKDSTINIYCFGMGDTRHIIKTISQSMDCKQRYKFNMFERSIELVARQILQLYIVGIPNGKMGLQEKTERFLELYGNTLIRETTETWLDDIATYFINIVTDTGIFDQFPPYISVNKLKSKDRDHLECVLKSWRRKNLPKFDISTYWNSRVRQHLGVRYDAIPNVFDWDCSIVLRDRGIKTIDSREYSRWRSTGVAFTPRQASYLSPNRSLASPRYFSHSQCTGDLGGSTLIGYWGDIVCSPFLAFGTFTDRSPELARTLPGGRIIYGASVLSELNLRCFLWEIAHGRKAPPTIASTEFGLEEKDEKIDGSNDGGSSSGKVADKEVGEESEPEKNNENPSAERPERKMENVPGSGDTSDEKSYKTVDSKRECTPDISGEALDSKEKNKDALAKTDVNLCERFEVDFYPPGTTFVDLSTRLRSQFVEEQDKASIIYVGCSSLSLLDKASKYLLDVCTDDCRLIIESILYIIGMKEGDIRGYVKRAEETANSLGFKLEIPVDPMRDHHLYFVRGSGKICE
;
A
#
# COMPACT_ATOMS: atom_id res chain seq x y z
N MET A 1 -29.15 -17.35 -4.58
CA MET A 1 -29.15 -16.14 -3.73
C MET A 1 -27.75 -16.02 -3.14
N PHE A 2 -26.94 -15.12 -3.70
CA PHE A 2 -25.58 -14.88 -3.21
C PHE A 2 -25.69 -14.09 -1.90
N ASN A 3 -24.91 -14.45 -0.87
CA ASN A 3 -24.79 -13.62 0.33
C ASN A 3 -24.06 -12.32 -0.07
N ASN A 4 -24.80 -11.21 -0.19
CA ASN A 4 -24.33 -9.92 -0.72
C ASN A 4 -23.13 -9.29 0.02
N GLU A 5 -22.83 -9.74 1.24
CA GLU A 5 -21.77 -9.16 2.08
C GLU A 5 -20.36 -9.65 1.68
N SER A 6 -20.20 -10.93 1.30
CA SER A 6 -18.89 -11.46 0.86
C SER A 6 -18.50 -11.00 -0.54
N GLU A 7 -19.45 -10.59 -1.38
CA GLU A 7 -19.16 -10.05 -2.72
C GLU A 7 -18.53 -8.65 -2.68
N ALA A 8 -18.69 -7.92 -1.58
CA ALA A 8 -18.22 -6.55 -1.43
C ALA A 8 -16.69 -6.46 -1.30
N LEU A 9 -16.10 -7.32 -0.47
CA LEU A 9 -14.64 -7.43 -0.31
C LEU A 9 -13.96 -7.97 -1.57
N GLY A 10 -14.72 -8.62 -2.44
CA GLY A 10 -14.24 -9.22 -3.66
C GLY A 10 -13.47 -10.53 -3.44
N TYR A 11 -12.84 -10.98 -4.52
CA TYR A 11 -12.06 -12.21 -4.58
C TYR A 11 -10.59 -11.99 -4.17
N ILE A 12 -10.10 -10.74 -4.28
CA ILE A 12 -8.73 -10.36 -3.97
C ILE A 12 -8.73 -9.13 -3.06
N ALA A 13 -8.21 -9.26 -1.85
CA ALA A 13 -8.01 -8.14 -0.94
C ALA A 13 -6.70 -7.40 -1.30
N TRP A 14 -6.81 -6.37 -2.14
CA TRP A 14 -5.64 -5.63 -2.66
C TRP A 14 -4.89 -4.78 -1.64
N TRP A 15 -5.54 -4.49 -0.52
CA TRP A 15 -5.00 -3.74 0.60
C TRP A 15 -5.50 -4.33 1.92
N GLY A 16 -4.82 -3.95 2.98
CA GLY A 16 -5.09 -4.34 4.35
C GLY A 16 -6.41 -3.86 4.91
N LEU A 17 -6.99 -4.68 5.78
CA LEU A 17 -8.25 -4.39 6.48
C LEU A 17 -8.04 -3.92 7.92
N SER A 18 -6.80 -3.57 8.26
CA SER A 18 -6.43 -3.08 9.59
C SER A 18 -5.25 -2.09 9.53
N PRO A 19 -5.06 -1.27 10.57
CA PRO A 19 -3.90 -0.40 10.71
C PRO A 19 -2.58 -1.16 10.65
N ALA A 20 -1.58 -0.58 9.98
CA ALA A 20 -0.23 -1.12 9.98
C ALA A 20 0.31 -1.22 11.43
N ILE A 21 0.96 -2.34 11.73
CA ILE A 21 1.67 -2.60 12.99
C ILE A 21 3.14 -2.93 12.71
N ASN A 22 3.99 -2.69 13.70
CA ASN A 22 5.34 -3.25 13.72
C ASN A 22 5.26 -4.66 14.28
N LEU A 23 5.69 -5.64 13.49
CA LEU A 23 5.57 -7.06 13.83
C LEU A 23 6.62 -7.51 14.86
N LEU A 24 7.72 -6.77 15.01
CA LEU A 24 8.79 -7.12 15.93
C LEU A 24 8.43 -6.72 17.37
N ASN A 25 7.77 -5.57 17.55
CA ASN A 25 7.71 -4.85 18.83
C ASN A 25 9.13 -4.50 19.35
N ASN A 26 9.28 -3.49 20.21
CA ASN A 26 10.60 -2.97 20.60
C ASN A 26 11.43 -3.96 21.45
N ASP A 27 10.79 -4.99 22.03
CA ASP A 27 11.44 -5.94 22.94
C ASP A 27 12.00 -7.20 22.25
N PHE A 28 11.80 -7.36 20.94
CA PHE A 28 12.20 -8.57 20.21
C PHE A 28 13.58 -8.40 19.57
N CYS A 29 14.62 -8.53 20.38
CA CYS A 29 16.02 -8.42 19.96
C CYS A 29 16.72 -9.77 20.15
N LYS A 30 17.10 -10.44 19.06
CA LYS A 30 17.78 -11.75 19.05
C LYS A 30 19.21 -11.66 18.55
N ASP A 31 20.06 -12.60 18.93
CA ASP A 31 21.43 -12.69 18.38
C ASP A 31 21.47 -13.28 16.94
N SER A 32 20.34 -13.76 16.42
CA SER A 32 20.20 -14.42 15.13
C SER A 32 19.20 -13.75 14.18
N THR A 33 19.14 -14.24 12.93
CA THR A 33 18.15 -13.82 11.91
C THR A 33 16.72 -14.07 12.40
N ILE A 34 15.85 -13.08 12.21
CA ILE A 34 14.43 -13.18 12.57
C ILE A 34 13.61 -13.52 11.32
N ASN A 35 13.08 -14.75 11.27
CA ASN A 35 12.16 -15.17 10.20
C ASN A 35 10.70 -14.90 10.56
N ILE A 36 9.99 -14.25 9.65
CA ILE A 36 8.60 -13.82 9.80
C ILE A 36 7.78 -14.51 8.71
N TYR A 37 6.86 -15.38 9.10
CA TYR A 37 6.01 -16.15 8.19
C TYR A 37 4.65 -15.47 8.08
N CYS A 38 4.35 -14.89 6.92
CA CYS A 38 3.17 -14.06 6.70
C CYS A 38 2.13 -14.78 5.83
N PHE A 39 1.03 -15.21 6.43
CA PHE A 39 -0.06 -15.92 5.75
C PHE A 39 -1.22 -14.98 5.41
N GLY A 40 -1.39 -14.69 4.12
CA GLY A 40 -2.47 -13.86 3.57
C GLY A 40 -2.47 -12.44 4.14
N MET A 41 -1.31 -11.78 4.14
CA MET A 41 -1.16 -10.40 4.59
C MET A 41 -1.78 -9.40 3.59
N GLY A 42 -1.84 -9.79 2.30
CA GLY A 42 -2.53 -9.07 1.23
C GLY A 42 -1.78 -7.84 0.70
N ASP A 43 -1.00 -7.16 1.54
CA ASP A 43 -0.16 -6.03 1.15
C ASP A 43 1.14 -5.96 1.94
N THR A 44 1.85 -4.83 1.89
CA THR A 44 3.17 -4.64 2.52
C THR A 44 3.16 -3.69 3.72
N ARG A 45 1.98 -3.26 4.21
CA ARG A 45 1.88 -2.18 5.22
C ARG A 45 2.62 -2.51 6.52
N HIS A 46 2.52 -3.76 6.96
CA HIS A 46 3.20 -4.26 8.16
C HIS A 46 4.71 -4.34 7.94
N ILE A 47 5.15 -4.78 6.76
CA ILE A 47 6.58 -4.81 6.40
C ILE A 47 7.14 -3.39 6.45
N ILE A 48 6.52 -2.43 5.77
CA ILE A 48 6.97 -1.04 5.71
C ILE A 48 7.10 -0.44 7.11
N LYS A 49 6.05 -0.58 7.94
CA LYS A 49 6.09 -0.07 9.32
C LYS A 49 7.16 -0.77 10.16
N THR A 50 7.30 -2.08 10.03
CA THR A 50 8.31 -2.87 10.73
C THR A 50 9.73 -2.42 10.36
N ILE A 51 10.03 -2.27 9.06
CA ILE A 51 11.34 -1.78 8.60
C ILE A 51 11.58 -0.38 9.15
N SER A 52 10.63 0.54 9.00
CA SER A 52 10.79 1.93 9.47
C SER A 52 11.08 2.04 10.97
N GLN A 53 10.60 1.09 11.79
CA GLN A 53 10.75 1.09 13.24
C GLN A 53 11.88 0.16 13.73
N SER A 54 12.73 -0.35 12.84
CA SER A 54 13.85 -1.25 13.16
C SER A 54 15.20 -0.55 13.37
N MET A 55 15.19 0.77 13.62
CA MET A 55 16.39 1.62 13.69
C MET A 55 17.44 1.10 14.69
N ASP A 56 16.96 0.66 15.86
CA ASP A 56 17.80 0.19 16.97
C ASP A 56 18.23 -1.28 16.83
N CYS A 57 17.67 -2.01 15.87
CA CYS A 57 17.90 -3.43 15.71
C CYS A 57 19.02 -3.72 14.70
N LYS A 58 19.97 -4.58 15.04
CA LYS A 58 21.12 -4.91 14.16
C LYS A 58 20.93 -6.22 13.38
N GLN A 59 19.83 -6.91 13.60
CA GLN A 59 19.55 -8.23 13.05
C GLN A 59 19.18 -8.15 11.57
N ARG A 60 19.34 -9.29 10.87
CA ARG A 60 18.72 -9.52 9.56
C ARG A 60 17.32 -10.07 9.75
N TYR A 61 16.42 -9.71 8.85
CA TYR A 61 15.01 -10.07 8.88
C TYR A 61 14.63 -10.70 7.56
N LYS A 62 13.89 -11.79 7.64
CA LYS A 62 13.42 -12.51 6.46
C LYS A 62 11.91 -12.68 6.52
N PHE A 63 11.21 -12.03 5.59
CA PHE A 63 9.77 -12.19 5.39
C PHE A 63 9.51 -13.33 4.41
N ASN A 64 8.88 -14.40 4.89
CA ASN A 64 8.41 -15.52 4.08
C ASN A 64 6.92 -15.32 3.82
N MET A 65 6.58 -15.02 2.56
CA MET A 65 5.26 -14.57 2.14
C MET A 65 4.43 -15.71 1.55
N PHE A 66 3.25 -15.94 2.11
CA PHE A 66 2.29 -16.98 1.71
C PHE A 66 0.97 -16.35 1.31
N GLU A 67 0.83 -16.00 0.03
CA GLU A 67 -0.36 -15.35 -0.50
C GLU A 67 -1.30 -16.34 -1.21
N ARG A 68 -2.57 -15.96 -1.35
CA ARG A 68 -3.59 -16.80 -2.00
C ARG A 68 -3.57 -16.73 -3.52
N SER A 69 -2.97 -15.69 -4.10
CA SER A 69 -2.96 -15.49 -5.54
C SER A 69 -1.67 -14.82 -6.01
N ILE A 70 -1.33 -15.01 -7.29
CA ILE A 70 -0.12 -14.46 -7.90
C ILE A 70 -0.23 -12.95 -8.13
N GLU A 71 -1.45 -12.45 -8.30
CA GLU A 71 -1.70 -11.02 -8.45
C GLU A 71 -1.30 -10.24 -7.18
N LEU A 72 -1.55 -10.81 -5.98
CA LEU A 72 -1.08 -10.24 -4.72
C LEU A 72 0.45 -10.24 -4.64
N VAL A 73 1.10 -11.35 -5.01
CA VAL A 73 2.57 -11.44 -5.08
C VAL A 73 3.14 -10.33 -5.98
N ALA A 74 2.60 -10.17 -7.19
CA ALA A 74 3.02 -9.12 -8.11
C ALA A 74 2.90 -7.72 -7.47
N ARG A 75 1.75 -7.43 -6.84
CA ARG A 75 1.50 -6.15 -6.17
C ARG A 75 2.43 -5.89 -4.99
N GLN A 76 2.71 -6.90 -4.18
CA GLN A 76 3.64 -6.77 -3.04
C GLN A 76 5.07 -6.55 -3.51
N ILE A 77 5.51 -7.20 -4.60
CA ILE A 77 6.80 -6.90 -5.26
C ILE A 77 6.85 -5.43 -5.68
N LEU A 78 5.80 -4.94 -6.36
CA LEU A 78 5.72 -3.53 -6.79
C LEU A 78 5.81 -2.55 -5.60
N GLN A 79 5.06 -2.82 -4.53
CA GLN A 79 5.05 -1.99 -3.33
C GLN A 79 6.43 -1.95 -2.65
N LEU A 80 7.07 -3.10 -2.45
CA LEU A 80 8.41 -3.18 -1.84
C LEU A 80 9.49 -2.57 -2.75
N TYR A 81 9.38 -2.75 -4.06
CA TYR A 81 10.29 -2.11 -5.00
C TYR A 81 10.22 -0.59 -4.89
N ILE A 82 9.02 0.01 -4.86
CA ILE A 82 8.86 1.46 -4.65
C ILE A 82 9.52 1.91 -3.35
N VAL A 83 9.33 1.16 -2.25
CA VAL A 83 9.95 1.44 -0.95
C VAL A 83 11.49 1.44 -1.07
N GLY A 84 12.06 0.50 -1.83
CA GLY A 84 13.50 0.34 -2.00
C GLY A 84 14.21 1.36 -2.89
N ILE A 85 13.50 2.04 -3.81
CA ILE A 85 14.12 2.99 -4.76
C ILE A 85 14.86 4.11 -4.01
N PRO A 86 16.16 4.35 -4.22
CA PRO A 86 16.88 5.41 -3.51
C PRO A 86 16.30 6.81 -3.79
N ASN A 87 16.36 7.72 -2.81
CA ASN A 87 15.81 9.08 -2.94
C ASN A 87 16.43 9.88 -4.10
N GLY A 88 17.67 9.56 -4.51
CA GLY A 88 18.31 10.16 -5.69
C GLY A 88 17.72 9.72 -7.04
N LYS A 89 16.94 8.63 -7.08
CA LYS A 89 16.22 8.16 -8.28
C LYS A 89 14.74 8.53 -8.27
N MET A 90 14.12 8.58 -7.10
CA MET A 90 12.74 9.01 -6.91
C MET A 90 12.62 9.74 -5.58
N GLY A 91 12.35 11.04 -5.65
CA GLY A 91 12.26 11.88 -4.45
C GLY A 91 11.20 11.37 -3.47
N LEU A 92 11.38 11.66 -2.18
CA LEU A 92 10.50 11.15 -1.12
C LEU A 92 9.00 11.47 -1.35
N GLN A 93 8.69 12.69 -1.78
CA GLN A 93 7.33 13.10 -2.08
C GLN A 93 6.75 12.27 -3.23
N GLU A 94 7.46 12.23 -4.36
CA GLU A 94 7.05 11.48 -5.54
C GLU A 94 6.88 9.98 -5.25
N LYS A 95 7.78 9.40 -4.44
CA LYS A 95 7.70 8.01 -3.99
C LYS A 95 6.44 7.76 -3.15
N THR A 96 6.16 8.64 -2.19
CA THR A 96 4.97 8.54 -1.31
C THR A 96 3.69 8.60 -2.14
N GLU A 97 3.57 9.60 -3.01
CA GLU A 97 2.40 9.78 -3.86
C GLU A 97 2.19 8.60 -4.81
N ARG A 98 3.25 8.15 -5.49
CA ARG A 98 3.19 7.04 -6.44
C ARG A 98 2.83 5.73 -5.75
N PHE A 99 3.35 5.49 -4.54
CA PHE A 99 2.95 4.34 -3.74
C PHE A 99 1.44 4.38 -3.47
N LEU A 100 0.91 5.49 -2.94
CA LEU A 100 -0.50 5.61 -2.59
C LEU A 100 -1.42 5.49 -3.79
N GLU A 101 -1.07 6.12 -4.91
CA GLU A 101 -1.79 6.01 -6.18
C GLU A 101 -1.93 4.57 -6.63
N LEU A 102 -0.81 3.86 -6.71
CA LEU A 102 -0.84 2.46 -7.11
C LEU A 102 -1.56 1.62 -6.06
N TYR A 103 -1.34 1.88 -4.76
CA TYR A 103 -1.90 1.12 -3.64
C TYR A 103 -3.43 1.10 -3.66
N GLY A 104 -4.08 2.26 -3.68
CA GLY A 104 -5.50 2.40 -3.35
C GLY A 104 -6.40 3.03 -4.41
N ASN A 105 -5.89 3.42 -5.59
CA ASN A 105 -6.72 4.06 -6.62
C ASN A 105 -7.02 3.15 -7.81
N THR A 106 -8.26 3.20 -8.28
CA THR A 106 -8.67 2.68 -9.60
C THR A 106 -8.11 3.51 -10.75
N LEU A 107 -8.06 4.83 -10.60
CA LEU A 107 -7.51 5.77 -11.59
C LEU A 107 -6.28 6.50 -11.04
N ILE A 108 -5.25 6.59 -11.87
CA ILE A 108 -3.92 7.15 -11.56
C ILE A 108 -3.56 8.22 -12.59
N ARG A 109 -2.48 8.96 -12.33
CA ARG A 109 -1.92 9.91 -13.30
C ARG A 109 -1.28 9.17 -14.47
N GLU A 110 -1.28 9.79 -15.64
CA GLU A 110 -0.64 9.23 -16.84
C GLU A 110 0.85 8.95 -16.62
N THR A 111 1.56 9.83 -15.91
CA THR A 111 2.96 9.61 -15.53
C THR A 111 3.17 8.36 -14.70
N THR A 112 2.21 8.02 -13.84
CA THR A 112 2.23 6.81 -13.00
C THR A 112 1.92 5.56 -13.84
N GLU A 113 1.02 5.65 -14.81
CA GLU A 113 0.71 4.56 -15.75
C GLU A 113 1.91 4.24 -16.65
N THR A 114 2.54 5.26 -17.25
CA THR A 114 3.74 5.09 -18.08
C THR A 114 4.86 4.45 -17.28
N TRP A 115 5.10 4.94 -16.06
CA TRP A 115 6.08 4.34 -15.15
C TRP A 115 5.75 2.87 -14.82
N LEU A 116 4.47 2.53 -14.61
CA LEU A 116 4.05 1.15 -14.35
C LEU A 116 4.31 0.23 -15.56
N ASP A 117 4.14 0.71 -16.80
CA ASP A 117 4.43 -0.05 -18.03
C ASP A 117 5.94 -0.40 -18.13
N ASP A 118 6.79 0.59 -17.86
CA ASP A 118 8.25 0.40 -17.86
C ASP A 118 8.70 -0.57 -16.76
N ILE A 119 8.18 -0.40 -15.55
CA ILE A 119 8.47 -1.28 -14.41
C ILE A 119 7.97 -2.70 -14.65
N ALA A 120 6.79 -2.87 -15.25
CA ALA A 120 6.30 -4.20 -15.61
C ALA A 120 7.24 -4.90 -16.60
N THR A 121 7.79 -4.18 -17.59
CA THR A 121 8.79 -4.72 -18.51
C THR A 121 10.07 -5.12 -17.78
N TYR A 122 10.55 -4.29 -16.86
CA TYR A 122 11.71 -4.61 -16.04
C TYR A 122 11.48 -5.85 -15.17
N PHE A 123 10.32 -5.95 -14.51
CA PHE A 123 9.98 -7.09 -13.65
C PHE A 123 9.84 -8.40 -14.44
N ILE A 124 9.24 -8.35 -15.64
CA ILE A 124 9.15 -9.53 -16.52
C ILE A 124 10.54 -10.12 -16.75
N ASN A 125 11.52 -9.29 -17.13
CA ASN A 125 12.88 -9.75 -17.41
C ASN A 125 13.49 -10.46 -16.19
N ILE A 126 13.33 -9.90 -14.98
CA ILE A 126 13.82 -10.52 -13.74
C ILE A 126 13.12 -11.85 -13.49
N VAL A 127 11.79 -11.89 -13.55
CA VAL A 127 11.00 -13.10 -13.26
C VAL A 127 11.31 -14.22 -14.25
N THR A 128 11.64 -13.90 -15.50
CA THR A 128 12.01 -14.89 -16.53
C THR A 128 13.47 -15.31 -16.47
N ASP A 129 14.34 -14.52 -15.84
CA ASP A 129 15.78 -14.78 -15.71
C ASP A 129 16.12 -15.27 -14.29
N THR A 130 16.63 -14.38 -13.43
CA THR A 130 17.18 -14.73 -12.11
C THR A 130 16.10 -15.06 -11.07
N GLY A 131 14.92 -14.48 -11.18
CA GLY A 131 13.87 -14.51 -10.15
C GLY A 131 14.24 -13.76 -8.87
N ILE A 132 15.25 -12.88 -8.92
CA ILE A 132 15.75 -12.11 -7.77
C ILE A 132 15.76 -10.63 -8.14
N PHE A 133 15.06 -9.81 -7.35
CA PHE A 133 15.08 -8.36 -7.44
C PHE A 133 16.13 -7.83 -6.46
N ASP A 134 17.33 -7.58 -6.97
CA ASP A 134 18.51 -7.20 -6.20
C ASP A 134 19.04 -5.78 -6.50
N GLN A 135 18.38 -5.06 -7.41
CA GLN A 135 18.78 -3.70 -7.80
C GLN A 135 18.78 -2.75 -6.60
N PHE A 136 17.78 -2.86 -5.73
CA PHE A 136 17.68 -2.12 -4.47
C PHE A 136 17.12 -3.02 -3.37
N PRO A 137 17.58 -2.85 -2.12
CA PRO A 137 16.96 -3.54 -0.99
C PRO A 137 15.55 -2.98 -0.67
N PRO A 138 14.63 -3.74 -0.08
CA PRO A 138 14.83 -5.10 0.43
C PRO A 138 15.00 -6.09 -0.72
N TYR A 139 15.82 -7.11 -0.52
CA TYR A 139 16.04 -8.12 -1.56
C TYR A 139 14.82 -9.03 -1.66
N ILE A 140 14.27 -9.16 -2.86
CA ILE A 140 13.05 -9.95 -3.09
C ILE A 140 13.37 -11.13 -3.99
N SER A 141 12.95 -12.33 -3.58
CA SER A 141 13.13 -13.56 -4.35
C SER A 141 11.78 -14.23 -4.61
N VAL A 142 11.57 -14.62 -5.87
CA VAL A 142 10.44 -15.45 -6.33
C VAL A 142 10.89 -16.88 -6.65
N ASN A 143 12.11 -17.26 -6.26
CA ASN A 143 12.67 -18.57 -6.58
C ASN A 143 12.05 -19.73 -5.80
N LYS A 144 11.27 -19.43 -4.75
CA LYS A 144 10.47 -20.43 -4.03
C LYS A 144 9.12 -20.70 -4.72
N LEU A 145 8.69 -19.88 -5.68
CA LEU A 145 7.52 -20.14 -6.51
C LEU A 145 7.75 -21.35 -7.42
N LYS A 146 6.68 -22.08 -7.78
CA LYS A 146 6.77 -23.13 -8.80
C LYS A 146 6.94 -22.48 -10.18
N SER A 147 7.50 -23.21 -11.16
CA SER A 147 7.67 -22.70 -12.53
C SER A 147 6.36 -22.17 -13.12
N LYS A 148 5.25 -22.93 -12.99
CA LYS A 148 3.91 -22.48 -13.43
C LYS A 148 3.43 -21.18 -12.77
N ASP A 149 3.87 -20.93 -11.54
CA ASP A 149 3.48 -19.75 -10.77
C ASP A 149 4.32 -18.54 -11.22
N ARG A 150 5.59 -18.75 -11.60
CA ARG A 150 6.43 -17.74 -12.27
C ARG A 150 5.90 -17.40 -13.67
N ASP A 151 5.45 -18.39 -14.44
CA ASP A 151 4.81 -18.17 -15.74
C ASP A 151 3.51 -17.36 -15.59
N HIS A 152 2.73 -17.65 -14.54
CA HIS A 152 1.54 -16.86 -14.22
C HIS A 152 1.92 -15.45 -13.78
N LEU A 153 2.97 -15.27 -12.99
CA LEU A 153 3.46 -13.96 -12.56
C LEU A 153 3.89 -13.12 -13.78
N GLU A 154 4.57 -13.72 -14.74
CA GLU A 154 4.91 -13.06 -16.01
C GLU A 154 3.63 -12.61 -16.76
N CYS A 155 2.60 -13.47 -16.82
CA CYS A 155 1.31 -13.10 -17.43
C CYS A 155 0.63 -11.93 -16.71
N VAL A 156 0.64 -11.92 -15.37
CA VAL A 156 0.10 -10.80 -14.57
C VAL A 156 0.85 -9.52 -14.90
N LEU A 157 2.18 -9.53 -14.88
CA LEU A 157 2.99 -8.36 -15.19
C LEU A 157 2.79 -7.88 -16.62
N LYS A 158 2.61 -8.79 -17.60
CA LYS A 158 2.24 -8.41 -18.96
C LYS A 158 0.95 -7.60 -18.98
N SER A 159 -0.07 -8.00 -18.21
CA SER A 159 -1.36 -7.30 -18.17
C SER A 159 -1.28 -5.87 -17.64
N TRP A 160 -0.21 -5.51 -16.91
CA TRP A 160 0.01 -4.15 -16.42
C TRP A 160 0.38 -3.16 -17.53
N ARG A 161 0.89 -3.68 -18.66
CA ARG A 161 1.33 -2.88 -19.80
C ARG A 161 0.17 -2.51 -20.71
N ARG A 162 0.14 -1.27 -21.17
CA ARG A 162 -0.96 -0.75 -22.00
C ARG A 162 -1.12 -1.54 -23.30
N LYS A 163 0.00 -1.94 -23.90
CA LYS A 163 0.01 -2.75 -25.14
C LYS A 163 -0.64 -4.12 -24.99
N ASN A 164 -0.59 -4.71 -23.80
CA ASN A 164 -1.09 -6.06 -23.52
C ASN A 164 -2.54 -6.05 -23.03
N LEU A 165 -2.95 -4.99 -22.34
CA LEU A 165 -4.33 -4.77 -21.89
C LEU A 165 -4.82 -3.37 -22.32
N PRO A 166 -5.05 -3.16 -23.64
CA PRO A 166 -5.38 -1.84 -24.16
C PRO A 166 -6.75 -1.34 -23.67
N LYS A 167 -7.70 -2.25 -23.48
CA LYS A 167 -9.04 -1.97 -22.92
C LYS A 167 -9.10 -2.46 -21.48
N PHE A 168 -9.16 -1.53 -20.53
CA PHE A 168 -9.34 -1.83 -19.11
C PHE A 168 -10.15 -0.70 -18.46
N ASP A 169 -11.48 -0.78 -18.56
CA ASP A 169 -12.38 0.23 -18.01
C ASP A 169 -12.74 -0.11 -16.56
N ILE A 170 -11.76 0.14 -15.69
CA ILE A 170 -11.87 -0.16 -14.26
C ILE A 170 -12.99 0.62 -13.58
N SER A 171 -13.32 1.83 -14.06
CA SER A 171 -14.43 2.64 -13.53
C SER A 171 -15.77 1.95 -13.75
N THR A 172 -15.99 1.38 -14.94
CA THR A 172 -17.19 0.60 -15.24
C THR A 172 -17.24 -0.69 -14.40
N TYR A 173 -16.12 -1.39 -14.21
CA TYR A 173 -16.08 -2.59 -13.38
C TYR A 173 -16.38 -2.28 -11.90
N TRP A 174 -15.81 -1.18 -11.39
CA TRP A 174 -16.08 -0.70 -10.03
C TRP A 174 -17.56 -0.38 -9.86
N ASN A 175 -18.14 0.45 -10.74
CA ASN A 175 -19.55 0.83 -10.66
C ASN A 175 -20.49 -0.38 -10.75
N SER A 176 -20.18 -1.33 -11.65
CA SER A 176 -20.95 -2.57 -11.79
C SER A 176 -20.98 -3.37 -10.49
N ARG A 177 -19.85 -3.43 -9.77
CA ARG A 177 -19.77 -4.12 -8.49
C ARG A 177 -20.45 -3.38 -7.35
N VAL A 178 -20.36 -2.05 -7.30
CA VAL A 178 -21.13 -1.24 -6.35
C VAL A 178 -22.63 -1.45 -6.57
N ARG A 179 -23.09 -1.45 -7.83
CA ARG A 179 -24.48 -1.74 -8.20
C ARG A 179 -24.92 -3.14 -7.75
N GLN A 180 -24.11 -4.16 -8.04
CA GLN A 180 -24.39 -5.52 -7.59
C GLN A 180 -24.49 -5.63 -6.07
N HIS A 181 -23.53 -5.05 -5.34
CA HIS A 181 -23.47 -5.13 -3.88
C HIS A 181 -24.64 -4.39 -3.19
N LEU A 182 -24.99 -3.19 -3.68
CA LEU A 182 -26.07 -2.40 -3.07
C LEU A 182 -27.46 -2.90 -3.47
N GLY A 183 -27.60 -3.48 -4.67
CA GLY A 183 -28.88 -3.95 -5.19
C GLY A 183 -29.93 -2.83 -5.16
N VAL A 184 -31.06 -3.08 -4.52
CA VAL A 184 -32.15 -2.09 -4.35
C VAL A 184 -31.73 -0.83 -3.60
N ARG A 185 -30.62 -0.87 -2.84
CA ARG A 185 -30.10 0.29 -2.10
C ARG A 185 -29.19 1.19 -2.95
N TYR A 186 -28.99 0.87 -4.23
CA TYR A 186 -28.12 1.65 -5.12
C TYR A 186 -28.60 3.10 -5.26
N ASP A 187 -29.92 3.33 -5.27
CA ASP A 187 -30.48 4.69 -5.34
C ASP A 187 -30.35 5.46 -4.01
N ALA A 188 -29.94 4.77 -2.93
CA ALA A 188 -29.69 5.33 -1.61
C ALA A 188 -28.19 5.38 -1.24
N ILE A 189 -27.29 5.41 -2.25
CA ILE A 189 -25.83 5.47 -2.06
C ILE A 189 -25.39 6.46 -0.98
N PRO A 190 -25.83 7.74 -0.99
CA PRO A 190 -25.37 8.72 0.00
C PRO A 190 -25.61 8.27 1.44
N ASN A 191 -26.79 7.69 1.70
CA ASN A 191 -27.18 7.24 3.03
C ASN A 191 -26.43 5.98 3.47
N VAL A 192 -26.24 5.02 2.56
CA VAL A 192 -25.51 3.79 2.87
C VAL A 192 -24.02 4.08 3.12
N PHE A 193 -23.44 4.97 2.32
CA PHE A 193 -22.02 5.32 2.41
C PHE A 193 -21.75 6.10 3.69
N ASP A 194 -22.60 7.07 4.01
CA ASP A 194 -22.51 7.80 5.27
C ASP A 194 -22.71 6.87 6.47
N TRP A 195 -23.70 5.97 6.45
CA TRP A 195 -23.92 5.04 7.56
C TRP A 195 -22.71 4.14 7.84
N ASP A 196 -22.11 3.55 6.80
CA ASP A 196 -20.93 2.70 6.94
C ASP A 196 -19.74 3.47 7.56
N CYS A 197 -19.58 4.75 7.23
CA CYS A 197 -18.50 5.58 7.76
C CYS A 197 -18.83 6.15 9.15
N SER A 198 -19.91 6.94 9.23
CA SER A 198 -20.29 7.78 10.36
C SER A 198 -20.88 7.00 11.54
N ILE A 199 -21.33 5.77 11.32
CA ILE A 199 -21.83 4.89 12.39
C ILE A 199 -20.91 3.68 12.53
N VAL A 200 -20.82 2.82 11.53
CA VAL A 200 -20.14 1.51 11.67
C VAL A 200 -18.65 1.68 12.01
N LEU A 201 -17.90 2.46 11.25
CA LEU A 201 -16.47 2.68 11.54
C LEU A 201 -16.25 3.52 12.81
N ARG A 202 -17.11 4.52 13.07
CA ARG A 202 -17.03 5.36 14.29
C ARG A 202 -17.22 4.53 15.56
N ASP A 203 -18.21 3.64 15.58
CA ASP A 203 -18.50 2.75 16.72
C ASP A 203 -17.35 1.78 16.99
N ARG A 204 -16.57 1.45 15.96
CA ARG A 204 -15.35 0.64 16.03
C ARG A 204 -14.10 1.45 16.35
N GLY A 205 -14.25 2.75 16.65
CA GLY A 205 -13.16 3.61 17.12
C GLY A 205 -12.39 4.36 16.04
N ILE A 206 -12.75 4.23 14.75
CA ILE A 206 -12.12 5.01 13.68
C ILE A 206 -12.61 6.45 13.75
N LYS A 207 -11.70 7.40 13.99
CA LYS A 207 -12.05 8.81 14.14
C LYS A 207 -11.57 9.75 13.05
N THR A 208 -10.77 9.24 12.12
CA THR A 208 -10.01 10.04 11.16
C THR A 208 -10.55 10.00 9.74
N ILE A 209 -11.42 9.04 9.42
CA ILE A 209 -12.03 8.91 8.10
C ILE A 209 -13.26 9.83 8.03
N ASP A 210 -13.22 10.83 7.14
CA ASP A 210 -14.34 11.73 6.85
C ASP A 210 -15.38 11.07 5.94
N SER A 211 -16.66 11.33 6.19
CA SER A 211 -17.75 10.74 5.40
C SER A 211 -17.67 11.13 3.92
N ARG A 212 -17.19 12.35 3.59
CA ARG A 212 -17.05 12.80 2.20
C ARG A 212 -15.89 12.10 1.49
N GLU A 213 -14.74 11.93 2.14
CA GLU A 213 -13.61 11.23 1.52
C GLU A 213 -13.91 9.73 1.32
N TYR A 214 -14.57 9.11 2.29
CA TYR A 214 -15.03 7.72 2.18
C TYR A 214 -16.08 7.57 1.07
N SER A 215 -17.07 8.46 1.02
CA SER A 215 -18.10 8.45 -0.02
C SER A 215 -17.50 8.63 -1.41
N ARG A 216 -16.54 9.57 -1.57
CA ARG A 216 -15.81 9.79 -2.82
C ARG A 216 -15.08 8.53 -3.25
N TRP A 217 -14.31 7.92 -2.35
CA TRP A 217 -13.60 6.67 -2.63
C TRP A 217 -14.57 5.56 -3.02
N ARG A 218 -15.64 5.33 -2.27
CA ARG A 218 -16.57 4.24 -2.55
C ARG A 218 -17.34 4.44 -3.87
N SER A 219 -17.53 5.69 -4.29
CA SER A 219 -18.18 6.04 -5.55
C SER A 219 -17.28 5.83 -6.78
N THR A 220 -15.97 6.01 -6.62
CA THR A 220 -15.02 6.12 -7.75
C THR A 220 -13.91 5.08 -7.76
N GLY A 221 -13.63 4.47 -6.61
CA GLY A 221 -12.45 3.66 -6.34
C GLY A 221 -11.16 4.47 -6.21
N VAL A 222 -11.22 5.79 -6.12
CA VAL A 222 -10.04 6.68 -6.01
C VAL A 222 -9.92 7.21 -4.58
N ALA A 223 -8.91 6.74 -3.84
CA ALA A 223 -8.68 7.11 -2.45
C ALA A 223 -7.78 8.34 -2.32
N PHE A 224 -6.66 8.37 -3.03
CA PHE A 224 -5.56 9.31 -2.82
C PHE A 224 -5.38 10.21 -4.04
N THR A 225 -5.56 11.51 -3.87
CA THR A 225 -5.30 12.52 -4.91
C THR A 225 -4.41 13.61 -4.33
N PRO A 226 -3.13 13.29 -4.02
CA PRO A 226 -2.22 14.21 -3.32
C PRO A 226 -1.90 15.47 -4.12
N ARG A 227 -2.13 15.45 -5.44
CA ARG A 227 -2.01 16.61 -6.32
C ARG A 227 -3.35 17.02 -6.91
N GLN A 228 -3.47 18.30 -7.18
CA GLN A 228 -4.49 18.83 -8.11
C GLN A 228 -4.06 18.50 -9.54
N ALA A 229 -4.30 17.25 -9.94
CA ALA A 229 -3.93 16.72 -11.26
C ALA A 229 -5.06 15.85 -11.82
N SER A 230 -4.96 15.50 -13.09
CA SER A 230 -5.91 14.58 -13.75
C SER A 230 -5.59 13.13 -13.42
N TYR A 231 -6.58 12.43 -12.86
CA TYR A 231 -6.54 11.00 -12.54
C TYR A 231 -7.47 10.24 -13.48
N LEU A 232 -6.99 9.92 -14.67
CA LEU A 232 -7.81 9.36 -15.76
C LEU A 232 -7.29 8.01 -16.28
N SER A 233 -6.02 7.69 -16.01
CA SER A 233 -5.40 6.44 -16.46
C SER A 233 -5.80 5.28 -15.56
N PRO A 234 -6.18 4.11 -16.09
CA PRO A 234 -6.60 3.01 -15.25
C PRO A 234 -5.40 2.31 -14.61
N ASN A 235 -5.49 2.05 -13.31
CA ASN A 235 -4.49 1.32 -12.56
C ASN A 235 -4.56 -0.18 -12.89
N ARG A 236 -3.83 -0.60 -13.92
CA ARG A 236 -3.78 -2.01 -14.35
C ARG A 236 -3.13 -2.95 -13.33
N SER A 237 -2.46 -2.43 -12.29
CA SER A 237 -1.98 -3.29 -11.20
C SER A 237 -3.12 -3.91 -10.38
N LEU A 238 -4.35 -3.40 -10.51
CA LEU A 238 -5.57 -3.93 -9.91
C LEU A 238 -6.36 -4.86 -10.86
N ALA A 239 -5.85 -5.13 -12.06
CA ALA A 239 -6.47 -6.07 -12.98
C ALA A 239 -6.32 -7.49 -12.45
N SER A 240 -7.43 -8.23 -12.42
CA SER A 240 -7.45 -9.62 -11.97
C SER A 240 -8.38 -10.48 -12.84
N PRO A 241 -8.00 -11.74 -13.11
CA PRO A 241 -8.88 -12.70 -13.75
C PRO A 241 -9.90 -13.25 -12.74
N ARG A 242 -11.14 -13.48 -13.19
CA ARG A 242 -12.13 -14.28 -12.47
C ARG A 242 -12.73 -15.32 -13.41
N TYR A 243 -12.68 -16.57 -12.98
CA TYR A 243 -13.33 -17.69 -13.67
C TYR A 243 -14.79 -17.80 -13.24
N PHE A 244 -15.67 -17.93 -14.23
CA PHE A 244 -17.11 -18.13 -14.03
C PHE A 244 -17.46 -19.56 -14.38
N SER A 245 -17.79 -20.38 -13.38
CA SER A 245 -18.10 -21.79 -13.61
C SER A 245 -19.46 -21.97 -14.29
N HIS A 246 -19.58 -22.99 -15.14
CA HIS A 246 -20.87 -23.42 -15.72
C HIS A 246 -21.93 -23.78 -14.67
N SER A 247 -21.50 -24.17 -13.46
CA SER A 247 -22.44 -24.48 -12.37
C SER A 247 -23.01 -23.24 -11.69
N GLN A 248 -22.34 -22.09 -11.80
CA GLN A 248 -22.72 -20.84 -11.12
C GLN A 248 -23.23 -19.78 -12.09
N CYS A 249 -22.87 -19.86 -13.37
CA CYS A 249 -23.25 -18.91 -14.41
C CYS A 249 -23.77 -19.65 -15.64
N THR A 250 -24.93 -19.20 -16.14
CA THR A 250 -25.58 -19.71 -17.35
C THR A 250 -25.25 -18.85 -18.56
N GLY A 251 -25.34 -19.42 -19.77
CA GLY A 251 -25.08 -18.70 -21.03
C GLY A 251 -23.59 -18.51 -21.31
N ASP A 252 -23.25 -17.51 -22.12
CA ASP A 252 -21.89 -17.29 -22.66
C ASP A 252 -20.83 -16.99 -21.59
N LEU A 253 -21.25 -16.67 -20.36
CA LEU A 253 -20.35 -16.46 -19.23
C LEU A 253 -19.88 -17.78 -18.58
N GLY A 254 -20.64 -18.86 -18.73
CA GLY A 254 -20.29 -20.17 -18.18
C GLY A 254 -19.00 -20.70 -18.81
N GLY A 255 -18.00 -21.02 -17.99
CA GLY A 255 -16.70 -21.48 -18.43
C GLY A 255 -15.73 -20.39 -18.90
N SER A 256 -16.10 -19.11 -18.81
CA SER A 256 -15.26 -17.99 -19.24
C SER A 256 -14.39 -17.45 -18.10
N THR A 257 -13.25 -16.86 -18.45
CA THR A 257 -12.42 -16.07 -17.54
C THR A 257 -12.45 -14.62 -18.00
N LEU A 258 -12.88 -13.70 -17.12
CA LEU A 258 -12.89 -12.27 -17.41
C LEU A 258 -11.82 -11.54 -16.61
N ILE A 259 -11.11 -10.64 -17.28
CA ILE A 259 -10.20 -9.70 -16.63
C ILE A 259 -11.02 -8.47 -16.22
N GLY A 260 -10.96 -8.11 -14.95
CA GLY A 260 -11.68 -6.97 -14.40
C GLY A 260 -11.14 -6.55 -13.04
N TYR A 261 -11.96 -5.80 -12.29
CA TYR A 261 -11.66 -5.46 -10.91
C TYR A 261 -12.48 -6.31 -9.94
N TRP A 262 -11.81 -7.23 -9.24
CA TRP A 262 -12.45 -8.16 -8.30
C TRP A 262 -12.01 -7.94 -6.85
N GLY A 263 -11.66 -6.71 -6.46
CA GLY A 263 -11.25 -6.36 -5.08
C GLY A 263 -12.28 -5.70 -4.17
N ASP A 264 -11.84 -5.00 -3.14
CA ASP A 264 -12.72 -4.43 -2.12
C ASP A 264 -13.39 -3.12 -2.58
N ILE A 265 -14.70 -2.99 -2.35
CA ILE A 265 -15.50 -1.79 -2.62
C ILE A 265 -16.21 -1.23 -1.37
N VAL A 266 -15.84 -1.70 -0.17
CA VAL A 266 -16.42 -1.28 1.12
C VAL A 266 -15.37 -0.93 2.17
N CYS A 267 -14.30 -1.69 2.32
CA CYS A 267 -13.26 -1.33 3.28
C CYS A 267 -12.17 -0.52 2.57
N SER A 268 -12.07 0.76 2.91
CA SER A 268 -11.17 1.68 2.22
C SER A 268 -9.69 1.39 2.50
N PRO A 269 -8.77 1.68 1.56
CA PRO A 269 -7.32 1.58 1.78
C PRO A 269 -6.80 2.51 2.87
N PHE A 270 -7.61 3.48 3.31
CA PHE A 270 -7.33 4.33 4.47
C PHE A 270 -7.11 3.52 5.75
N LEU A 271 -7.64 2.30 5.85
CA LEU A 271 -7.47 1.45 7.03
C LEU A 271 -5.99 1.16 7.34
N ALA A 272 -5.15 1.06 6.31
CA ALA A 272 -3.74 0.70 6.47
C ALA A 272 -2.88 1.80 7.10
N PHE A 273 -3.06 3.04 6.65
CA PHE A 273 -2.17 4.17 7.00
C PHE A 273 -2.89 5.41 7.53
N GLY A 274 -4.21 5.51 7.41
CA GLY A 274 -4.97 6.74 7.66
C GLY A 274 -5.83 6.73 8.93
N THR A 275 -5.81 5.66 9.71
CA THR A 275 -6.68 5.48 10.88
C THR A 275 -6.20 6.19 12.14
N PHE A 276 -4.89 6.45 12.22
CA PHE A 276 -4.24 7.08 13.36
C PHE A 276 -2.85 7.61 12.96
N THR A 277 -2.34 8.62 13.66
CA THR A 277 -0.94 9.05 13.56
C THR A 277 -0.37 9.36 14.94
N ASP A 278 0.80 8.80 15.24
CA ASP A 278 1.63 9.15 16.40
C ASP A 278 2.65 10.26 16.10
N ARG A 279 2.71 10.72 14.84
CA ARG A 279 3.72 11.65 14.34
C ARG A 279 3.42 13.08 14.77
N SER A 280 2.15 13.45 14.68
CA SER A 280 1.66 14.78 15.01
C SER A 280 0.27 14.64 15.64
N PRO A 281 0.18 14.50 16.98
CA PRO A 281 -1.10 14.29 17.67
C PRO A 281 -2.16 15.35 17.37
N GLU A 282 -1.73 16.56 17.03
CA GLU A 282 -2.59 17.66 16.57
C GLU A 282 -3.36 17.33 15.29
N LEU A 283 -2.77 16.55 14.38
CA LEU A 283 -3.39 16.14 13.12
C LEU A 283 -4.45 15.05 13.32
N ALA A 284 -4.42 14.36 14.47
CA ALA A 284 -5.44 13.40 14.87
C ALA A 284 -6.61 14.06 15.65
N ARG A 285 -6.55 15.38 15.90
CA ARG A 285 -7.60 16.08 16.65
C ARG A 285 -8.83 16.38 15.79
N THR A 286 -9.99 16.30 16.43
CA THR A 286 -11.25 16.78 15.89
C THR A 286 -11.65 18.11 16.53
N LEU A 287 -12.39 18.93 15.78
CA LEU A 287 -13.04 20.15 16.28
C LEU A 287 -14.31 19.81 17.07
N PRO A 288 -14.89 20.77 17.83
CA PRO A 288 -16.19 20.59 18.49
C PRO A 288 -17.24 20.02 17.54
N GLY A 289 -18.04 19.07 18.02
CA GLY A 289 -19.00 18.33 17.18
C GLY A 289 -18.41 17.19 16.35
N GLY A 290 -17.12 16.84 16.55
CA GLY A 290 -16.50 15.67 15.90
C GLY A 290 -16.03 15.91 14.47
N ARG A 291 -15.98 17.18 14.03
CA ARG A 291 -15.51 17.56 12.69
C ARG A 291 -14.02 17.27 12.53
N ILE A 292 -13.67 16.57 11.46
CA ILE A 292 -12.31 16.18 11.13
C ILE A 292 -11.59 17.34 10.44
N ILE A 293 -10.36 17.63 10.87
CA ILE A 293 -9.50 18.67 10.27
C ILE A 293 -8.70 18.08 9.11
N TYR A 294 -7.99 16.99 9.39
CA TYR A 294 -7.18 16.26 8.41
C TYR A 294 -7.76 14.85 8.24
N GLY A 295 -8.25 14.57 7.03
CA GLY A 295 -8.82 13.29 6.67
C GLY A 295 -7.77 12.19 6.56
N ALA A 296 -8.25 10.95 6.46
CA ALA A 296 -7.43 9.77 6.40
C ALA A 296 -6.54 9.70 5.15
N SER A 297 -6.91 10.36 4.05
CA SER A 297 -6.01 10.52 2.90
C SER A 297 -4.72 11.27 3.28
N VAL A 298 -4.85 12.39 4.01
CA VAL A 298 -3.70 13.20 4.44
C VAL A 298 -2.86 12.44 5.47
N LEU A 299 -3.51 11.77 6.42
CA LEU A 299 -2.81 10.97 7.42
C LEU A 299 -2.05 9.79 6.78
N SER A 300 -2.63 9.17 5.74
CA SER A 300 -1.96 8.09 5.01
C SER A 300 -0.69 8.57 4.33
N GLU A 301 -0.75 9.74 3.66
CA GLU A 301 0.42 10.36 3.04
C GLU A 301 1.50 10.69 4.07
N LEU A 302 1.12 11.35 5.17
CA LEU A 302 2.06 11.75 6.21
C LEU A 302 2.73 10.56 6.87
N ASN A 303 1.96 9.54 7.27
CA ASN A 303 2.48 8.35 7.93
C ASN A 303 3.40 7.57 7.00
N LEU A 304 2.98 7.33 5.76
CA LEU A 304 3.80 6.62 4.78
C LEU A 304 5.09 7.39 4.47
N ARG A 305 5.00 8.72 4.29
CA ARG A 305 6.17 9.56 4.06
C ARG A 305 7.17 9.48 5.21
N CYS A 306 6.68 9.52 6.45
CA CYS A 306 7.53 9.33 7.62
C CYS A 306 8.20 7.95 7.59
N PHE A 307 7.45 6.87 7.33
CA PHE A 307 8.04 5.53 7.23
C PHE A 307 9.12 5.46 6.14
N LEU A 308 8.85 5.98 4.94
CA LEU A 308 9.81 5.97 3.83
C LEU A 308 11.06 6.80 4.13
N TRP A 309 10.93 7.92 4.84
CA TRP A 309 12.06 8.71 5.30
C TRP A 309 12.89 7.94 6.32
N GLU A 310 12.24 7.34 7.32
CA GLU A 310 12.91 6.56 8.37
C GLU A 310 13.67 5.35 7.82
N ILE A 311 13.08 4.67 6.83
CA ILE A 311 13.72 3.57 6.11
C ILE A 311 15.01 4.04 5.43
N ALA A 312 14.99 5.20 4.77
CA ALA A 312 16.15 5.70 4.04
C ALA A 312 17.27 6.25 4.93
N HIS A 313 16.96 6.69 6.16
CA HIS A 313 17.91 7.39 7.03
C HIS A 313 18.29 6.61 8.30
N GLY A 314 17.55 5.57 8.67
CA GLY A 314 17.83 4.75 9.86
C GLY A 314 17.64 5.50 11.18
N ARG A 315 16.81 6.53 11.19
CA ARG A 315 16.49 7.36 12.36
C ARG A 315 15.08 7.92 12.24
N LYS A 316 14.54 8.45 13.34
CA LYS A 316 13.16 8.96 13.42
C LYS A 316 12.96 10.18 12.52
N ALA A 317 11.84 10.24 11.80
CA ALA A 317 11.53 11.36 10.92
C ALA A 317 11.45 12.69 11.70
N PRO A 318 12.09 13.78 11.22
CA PRO A 318 12.01 15.06 11.88
C PRO A 318 10.63 15.71 11.65
N PRO A 319 10.22 16.68 12.49
CA PRO A 319 8.91 17.34 12.38
C PRO A 319 8.61 17.94 10.99
N THR A 320 9.63 18.39 10.27
CA THR A 320 9.48 18.93 8.90
C THR A 320 8.97 17.88 7.90
N ILE A 321 9.32 16.60 8.09
CA ILE A 321 8.80 15.48 7.29
C ILE A 321 7.40 15.08 7.76
N ALA A 322 7.09 15.28 9.05
CA ALA A 322 5.79 15.03 9.66
C ALA A 322 4.84 16.25 9.60
N SER A 323 5.06 17.18 8.66
CA SER A 323 4.23 18.38 8.47
C SER A 323 3.31 18.26 7.25
N THR A 324 2.10 18.81 7.32
CA THR A 324 1.20 18.91 6.16
C THR A 324 1.68 19.90 5.11
N GLU A 325 2.67 20.74 5.43
CA GLU A 325 3.24 21.76 4.53
C GLU A 325 4.44 21.24 3.72
N PHE A 326 4.89 20.01 3.96
CA PHE A 326 6.04 19.45 3.26
C PHE A 326 5.80 19.39 1.75
N GLY A 327 6.76 19.90 0.98
CA GLY A 327 6.69 19.93 -0.48
C GLY A 327 5.85 21.08 -1.05
N LEU A 328 5.28 21.95 -0.21
CA LEU A 328 4.82 23.26 -0.64
C LEU A 328 6.05 24.14 -0.82
N GLU A 329 6.21 24.73 -2.01
CA GLU A 329 7.20 25.78 -2.21
C GLU A 329 6.84 26.94 -1.29
N GLU A 330 7.76 27.35 -0.41
CA GLU A 330 7.62 28.61 0.32
C GLU A 330 7.49 29.70 -0.75
N LYS A 331 6.29 30.27 -0.88
CA LYS A 331 6.17 31.55 -1.56
C LYS A 331 6.93 32.54 -0.70
N ASP A 332 8.14 32.88 -1.13
CA ASP A 332 8.84 34.06 -0.67
C ASP A 332 7.92 35.26 -0.93
N GLU A 333 7.05 35.59 0.04
CA GLU A 333 6.48 36.91 0.13
C GLU A 333 7.64 37.83 0.49
N LYS A 334 8.30 38.34 -0.55
CA LYS A 334 9.05 39.58 -0.46
C LYS A 334 8.07 40.65 0.02
N ILE A 335 8.06 40.86 1.33
CA ILE A 335 7.52 42.07 1.94
C ILE A 335 8.41 43.19 1.44
N ASP A 336 7.99 43.81 0.34
CA ASP A 336 8.58 45.05 -0.13
C ASP A 336 8.15 46.13 0.87
N GLY A 337 9.11 46.52 1.71
CA GLY A 337 8.92 47.60 2.67
C GLY A 337 8.69 48.89 1.92
N SER A 338 7.44 49.34 1.88
CA SER A 338 7.12 50.74 1.65
C SER A 338 5.96 51.11 2.56
N ASN A 339 6.32 51.79 3.65
CA ASN A 339 5.42 52.60 4.45
C ASN A 339 4.67 53.57 3.53
N ASP A 340 3.35 53.55 3.56
CA ASP A 340 2.62 54.82 3.67
C ASP A 340 1.35 54.64 4.50
N GLY A 341 1.11 55.62 5.37
CA GLY A 341 0.16 55.54 6.48
C GLY A 341 -1.31 55.73 6.07
N GLY A 342 -2.21 55.18 6.90
CA GLY A 342 -3.62 55.52 6.85
C GLY A 342 -4.50 54.61 7.72
N SER A 343 -4.85 55.08 8.92
CA SER A 343 -5.89 54.49 9.77
C SER A 343 -7.23 54.38 9.02
N SER A 344 -7.88 53.21 9.02
CA SER A 344 -9.29 53.10 9.40
C SER A 344 -9.72 51.65 9.66
N SER A 345 -10.57 51.50 10.68
CA SER A 345 -11.30 50.30 11.07
C SER A 345 -12.27 49.80 9.99
N GLY A 346 -12.47 48.48 9.86
CA GLY A 346 -13.61 47.97 9.08
C GLY A 346 -13.76 46.45 9.00
N LYS A 347 -14.64 45.91 9.85
CA LYS A 347 -15.60 44.79 9.67
C LYS A 347 -15.33 43.76 8.56
N VAL A 348 -15.18 42.49 8.97
CA VAL A 348 -15.44 41.32 8.11
C VAL A 348 -16.95 41.07 8.10
N ALA A 349 -17.55 41.12 6.91
CA ALA A 349 -18.92 40.72 6.65
C ALA A 349 -18.94 39.39 5.91
N ASP A 350 -19.77 38.49 6.40
CA ASP A 350 -20.16 37.24 5.75
C ASP A 350 -20.69 37.47 4.33
N LYS A 351 -20.35 36.57 3.42
CA LYS A 351 -21.10 36.38 2.18
C LYS A 351 -21.41 34.90 1.99
N GLU A 352 -22.66 34.59 2.30
CA GLU A 352 -23.42 33.45 1.78
C GLU A 352 -23.39 33.45 0.24
N VAL A 353 -23.22 32.28 -0.36
CA VAL A 353 -23.42 32.06 -1.80
C VAL A 353 -24.74 31.31 -1.93
N GLY A 354 -25.72 32.00 -2.50
CA GLY A 354 -27.05 31.48 -2.81
C GLY A 354 -27.04 30.58 -4.05
N GLU A 355 -28.02 29.68 -4.03
CA GLU A 355 -28.46 28.81 -5.12
C GLU A 355 -28.89 29.62 -6.35
N GLU A 356 -28.52 29.17 -7.55
CA GLU A 356 -29.30 29.46 -8.76
C GLU A 356 -29.44 28.21 -9.64
N SER A 357 -30.69 27.98 -10.02
CA SER A 357 -31.27 26.90 -10.80
C SER A 357 -31.12 27.09 -12.31
N GLU A 358 -31.15 25.98 -13.05
CA GLU A 358 -31.18 25.90 -14.52
C GLU A 358 -32.38 26.61 -15.19
N PRO A 359 -32.33 26.73 -16.53
CA PRO A 359 -33.40 26.11 -17.30
C PRO A 359 -32.96 25.34 -18.57
N GLU A 360 -33.73 24.28 -18.85
CA GLU A 360 -33.76 23.44 -20.04
C GLU A 360 -34.03 24.21 -21.36
N LYS A 361 -33.55 23.65 -22.49
CA LYS A 361 -34.23 23.72 -23.80
C LYS A 361 -33.82 22.57 -24.73
N ASN A 362 -34.83 21.83 -25.19
CA ASN A 362 -34.79 20.82 -26.27
C ASN A 362 -34.56 21.47 -27.66
N ASN A 363 -33.87 20.75 -28.57
CA ASN A 363 -34.46 20.25 -29.84
C ASN A 363 -33.43 19.60 -30.79
N GLU A 364 -33.75 18.35 -31.16
CA GLU A 364 -33.78 17.73 -32.50
C GLU A 364 -32.60 17.80 -33.51
N ASN A 365 -32.21 16.60 -33.97
CA ASN A 365 -31.43 16.29 -35.19
C ASN A 365 -32.25 16.50 -36.48
N PRO A 366 -31.59 16.71 -37.64
CA PRO A 366 -31.54 15.61 -38.62
C PRO A 366 -30.22 15.45 -39.41
N SER A 367 -30.11 14.25 -39.99
CA SER A 367 -29.07 13.64 -40.85
C SER A 367 -28.69 14.36 -42.16
N ALA A 368 -27.43 14.19 -42.62
CA ALA A 368 -27.10 13.66 -43.97
C ALA A 368 -25.57 13.59 -44.27
N GLU A 369 -25.13 12.39 -44.66
CA GLU A 369 -24.15 11.96 -45.69
C GLU A 369 -22.76 12.63 -45.96
N ARG A 370 -21.78 11.69 -45.98
CA ARG A 370 -20.38 11.60 -46.52
C ARG A 370 -20.11 12.27 -47.90
N PRO A 371 -18.84 12.50 -48.36
CA PRO A 371 -17.79 11.45 -48.41
C PRO A 371 -16.29 11.84 -48.33
N GLU A 372 -15.50 10.76 -48.28
CA GLU A 372 -14.05 10.55 -48.24
C GLU A 372 -13.22 11.30 -49.32
N ARG A 373 -11.96 11.64 -49.00
CA ARG A 373 -10.90 11.82 -50.00
C ARG A 373 -9.57 11.19 -49.58
N LYS A 374 -8.94 10.63 -50.60
CA LYS A 374 -7.78 9.73 -50.67
C LYS A 374 -6.44 10.43 -50.39
N MET A 375 -5.50 9.63 -49.89
CA MET A 375 -4.06 9.89 -49.93
C MET A 375 -3.50 9.65 -51.35
N GLU A 376 -2.61 10.53 -51.79
CA GLU A 376 -1.68 10.30 -52.91
C GLU A 376 -0.23 10.54 -52.44
N ASN A 377 0.66 9.63 -52.84
CA ASN A 377 2.13 9.72 -52.79
C ASN A 377 2.62 10.81 -53.79
N VAL A 378 3.86 11.31 -53.87
CA VAL A 378 5.22 10.71 -54.04
C VAL A 378 6.24 11.93 -54.04
N PRO A 379 7.55 11.85 -54.40
CA PRO A 379 8.78 11.25 -53.80
C PRO A 379 9.97 12.25 -53.51
N GLY A 380 11.05 11.69 -52.91
CA GLY A 380 12.47 11.92 -53.29
C GLY A 380 13.16 13.11 -52.61
N SER A 381 14.44 13.14 -52.24
CA SER A 381 15.68 12.36 -52.47
C SER A 381 16.73 12.96 -51.50
N GLY A 382 17.55 12.22 -50.76
CA GLY A 382 18.84 11.67 -51.20
C GLY A 382 19.93 12.03 -50.16
N ASP A 383 20.78 11.05 -49.80
CA ASP A 383 22.25 11.05 -49.61
C ASP A 383 22.95 12.31 -49.03
N THR A 384 23.97 12.28 -48.17
CA THR A 384 25.01 11.28 -47.85
C THR A 384 25.85 11.76 -46.63
N SER A 385 26.46 10.80 -45.94
CA SER A 385 27.80 10.79 -45.29
C SER A 385 28.39 12.03 -44.58
N ASP A 386 28.88 11.86 -43.35
CA ASP A 386 30.32 11.64 -43.11
C ASP A 386 30.69 11.43 -41.63
N GLU A 387 31.63 10.49 -41.43
CA GLU A 387 32.31 10.14 -40.19
C GLU A 387 33.48 11.09 -39.84
N LYS A 388 33.81 11.17 -38.54
CA LYS A 388 35.16 11.10 -37.90
C LYS A 388 35.22 12.06 -36.69
N SER A 389 35.40 11.63 -35.43
CA SER A 389 36.48 10.88 -34.74
C SER A 389 37.45 11.80 -33.99
N TYR A 390 37.67 11.47 -32.69
CA TYR A 390 38.79 11.81 -31.79
C TYR A 390 38.91 13.30 -31.34
N LYS A 391 39.28 13.67 -30.10
CA LYS A 391 40.24 13.12 -29.13
C LYS A 391 40.09 13.82 -27.76
N THR A 392 40.41 13.08 -26.71
CA THR A 392 40.70 13.45 -25.31
C THR A 392 41.94 14.34 -25.15
N VAL A 393 41.99 15.21 -24.13
CA VAL A 393 43.21 15.55 -23.33
C VAL A 393 42.85 16.11 -21.93
N ASP A 394 43.56 15.63 -20.91
CA ASP A 394 43.65 16.04 -19.50
C ASP A 394 44.28 17.42 -19.22
N SER A 395 44.04 17.97 -18.01
CA SER A 395 45.06 18.27 -16.97
C SER A 395 44.99 19.64 -16.24
N LYS A 396 44.99 19.52 -14.89
CA LYS A 396 45.72 20.23 -13.81
C LYS A 396 45.58 21.76 -13.56
N ARG A 397 45.09 22.04 -12.34
CA ARG A 397 45.63 22.85 -11.20
C ARG A 397 46.51 24.09 -11.47
N GLU A 398 46.17 25.20 -10.81
CA GLU A 398 47.12 26.05 -10.04
C GLU A 398 46.39 26.99 -9.05
N CYS A 399 47.15 27.58 -8.10
CA CYS A 399 46.76 27.98 -6.74
C CYS A 399 47.10 29.47 -6.41
N THR A 400 46.40 30.02 -5.40
CA THR A 400 46.76 31.12 -4.42
C THR A 400 46.81 32.60 -4.88
N PRO A 401 46.73 33.63 -3.98
CA PRO A 401 46.82 33.62 -2.50
C PRO A 401 45.80 34.48 -1.67
N ASP A 402 45.94 34.32 -0.35
CA ASP A 402 45.33 34.95 0.84
C ASP A 402 45.22 36.48 0.89
N ILE A 403 44.17 36.96 1.59
CA ILE A 403 44.26 38.07 2.57
C ILE A 403 43.42 37.75 3.81
N SER A 404 44.09 37.82 4.97
CA SER A 404 43.66 37.62 6.35
C SER A 404 42.70 38.68 6.91
N GLY A 405 41.85 38.28 7.87
CA GLY A 405 41.18 39.20 8.80
C GLY A 405 40.28 38.46 9.80
N GLU A 406 40.76 38.32 11.04
CA GLU A 406 40.09 37.68 12.18
C GLU A 406 38.85 38.46 12.67
N ALA A 407 37.77 37.73 12.98
CA ALA A 407 36.81 38.12 14.01
C ALA A 407 36.20 36.84 14.62
N LEU A 408 36.50 36.67 15.91
CA LEU A 408 36.15 35.55 16.77
C LEU A 408 34.67 35.55 17.17
N ASP A 409 34.23 34.32 17.48
CA ASP A 409 33.27 33.95 18.52
C ASP A 409 31.76 33.99 18.21
N SER A 410 31.18 32.79 18.05
CA SER A 410 29.77 32.41 18.32
C SER A 410 29.28 31.16 17.56
N LYS A 411 30.10 30.50 16.72
CA LYS A 411 29.68 29.36 15.87
C LYS A 411 30.07 27.96 16.36
N GLU A 412 30.41 27.78 17.63
CA GLU A 412 30.91 26.51 18.17
C GLU A 412 29.90 25.67 18.97
N LYS A 413 28.58 25.87 18.77
CA LYS A 413 27.55 25.01 19.39
C LYS A 413 26.71 24.15 18.44
N ASN A 414 27.05 24.08 17.16
CA ASN A 414 26.32 23.26 16.17
C ASN A 414 27.20 22.32 15.34
N LYS A 415 28.35 21.87 15.88
CA LYS A 415 29.22 20.88 15.22
C LYS A 415 29.18 19.48 15.83
N ASP A 416 28.42 19.26 16.91
CA ASP A 416 28.29 17.95 17.57
C ASP A 416 27.04 17.15 17.15
N ALA A 417 26.34 17.55 16.08
CA ALA A 417 25.50 16.62 15.34
C ALA A 417 26.40 15.79 14.41
N LEU A 418 27.15 14.87 15.02
CA LEU A 418 27.94 13.84 14.37
C LEU A 418 27.21 13.36 13.11
N ALA A 419 27.90 13.42 11.96
CA ALA A 419 27.46 12.84 10.71
C ALA A 419 27.28 11.32 10.89
N LYS A 420 26.15 10.91 11.47
CA LYS A 420 25.68 9.53 11.40
C LYS A 420 25.43 9.28 9.92
N THR A 421 26.28 8.46 9.32
CA THR A 421 26.03 7.87 8.00
C THR A 421 24.61 7.33 8.00
N ASP A 422 23.75 7.89 7.14
CA ASP A 422 22.38 7.41 6.98
C ASP A 422 22.44 5.91 6.66
N VAL A 423 21.75 5.10 7.45
CA VAL A 423 21.68 3.65 7.25
C VAL A 423 20.37 3.36 6.53
N ASN A 424 20.46 2.78 5.33
CA ASN A 424 19.27 2.28 4.64
C ASN A 424 18.80 1.00 5.35
N LEU A 425 17.70 1.11 6.10
CA LEU A 425 17.19 0.00 6.90
C LEU A 425 16.82 -1.21 6.03
N CYS A 426 16.41 -1.01 4.78
CA CYS A 426 16.06 -2.09 3.86
C CYS A 426 17.19 -3.11 3.66
N GLU A 427 18.46 -2.73 3.81
CA GLU A 427 19.61 -3.64 3.62
C GLU A 427 19.58 -4.84 4.59
N ARG A 428 18.84 -4.73 5.69
CA ARG A 428 18.67 -5.78 6.69
C ARG A 428 17.52 -6.74 6.36
N PHE A 429 16.75 -6.49 5.29
CA PHE A 429 15.50 -7.19 5.03
C PHE A 429 15.53 -7.95 3.71
N GLU A 430 15.06 -9.19 3.78
CA GLU A 430 14.85 -10.09 2.65
C GLU A 430 13.40 -10.55 2.60
N VAL A 431 12.89 -10.80 1.40
CA VAL A 431 11.52 -11.27 1.17
C VAL A 431 11.52 -12.44 0.20
N ASP A 432 10.97 -13.57 0.63
CA ASP A 432 10.79 -14.77 -0.20
C ASP A 432 9.29 -15.03 -0.42
N PHE A 433 8.88 -15.24 -1.67
CA PHE A 433 7.51 -15.58 -2.02
C PHE A 433 7.32 -17.08 -2.25
N TYR A 434 6.37 -17.68 -1.52
CA TYR A 434 6.03 -19.10 -1.62
C TYR A 434 4.82 -19.33 -2.54
N PRO A 435 4.67 -20.54 -3.13
CA PRO A 435 3.60 -20.85 -4.07
C PRO A 435 2.22 -20.61 -3.45
N PRO A 436 1.27 -19.97 -4.18
CA PRO A 436 -0.09 -19.84 -3.71
C PRO A 436 -0.73 -21.19 -3.38
N GLY A 437 -1.47 -21.23 -2.27
CA GLY A 437 -2.04 -22.46 -1.72
C GLY A 437 -1.10 -23.26 -0.82
N THR A 438 0.13 -22.79 -0.56
CA THR A 438 0.96 -23.34 0.52
C THR A 438 0.32 -22.99 1.88
N THR A 439 0.14 -24.00 2.73
CA THR A 439 -0.57 -23.90 4.02
C THR A 439 0.33 -24.20 5.22
N PHE A 440 -0.18 -24.01 6.44
CA PHE A 440 0.51 -24.43 7.66
C PHE A 440 0.82 -25.94 7.70
N VAL A 441 -0.05 -26.76 7.09
CA VAL A 441 0.18 -28.21 6.98
C VAL A 441 1.44 -28.49 6.17
N ASP A 442 1.65 -27.77 5.06
CA ASP A 442 2.85 -27.91 4.24
C ASP A 442 4.13 -27.61 5.02
N LEU A 443 4.12 -26.61 5.93
CA LEU A 443 5.28 -26.28 6.76
C LEU A 443 5.74 -27.49 7.58
N SER A 444 4.79 -28.15 8.25
CA SER A 444 5.05 -29.32 9.10
C SER A 444 5.24 -30.64 8.34
N THR A 445 5.00 -30.66 7.02
CA THR A 445 5.05 -31.88 6.20
C THR A 445 6.05 -31.72 5.05
N ARG A 446 5.60 -31.20 3.92
CA ARG A 446 6.39 -31.05 2.67
C ARG A 446 7.64 -30.21 2.84
N LEU A 447 7.59 -29.18 3.70
CA LEU A 447 8.68 -28.24 3.92
C LEU A 447 9.45 -28.49 5.22
N ARG A 448 9.13 -29.56 5.96
CA ARG A 448 9.69 -29.83 7.30
C ARG A 448 11.21 -29.84 7.32
N SER A 449 11.85 -30.34 6.26
CA SER A 449 13.31 -30.40 6.14
C SER A 449 14.00 -29.03 6.05
N GLN A 450 13.25 -27.95 5.77
CA GLN A 450 13.79 -26.59 5.76
C GLN A 450 13.95 -26.01 7.17
N PHE A 451 13.40 -26.66 8.20
CA PHE A 451 13.34 -26.14 9.57
C PHE A 451 14.21 -26.93 10.55
N VAL A 452 15.22 -27.63 10.05
CA VAL A 452 16.15 -28.42 10.88
C VAL A 452 17.02 -27.49 11.71
N GLU A 453 17.47 -26.39 11.10
CA GLU A 453 18.32 -25.41 11.75
C GLU A 453 17.48 -24.32 12.44
N GLU A 454 17.89 -23.89 13.63
CA GLU A 454 17.18 -22.86 14.40
C GLU A 454 17.05 -21.54 13.62
N GLN A 455 18.07 -21.17 12.84
CA GLN A 455 18.05 -19.94 12.04
C GLN A 455 17.03 -19.95 10.89
N ASP A 456 16.42 -21.09 10.56
CA ASP A 456 15.39 -21.20 9.53
C ASP A 456 13.97 -21.32 10.13
N LYS A 457 13.87 -21.48 11.46
CA LYS A 457 12.58 -21.56 12.16
C LYS A 457 11.87 -20.22 12.23
N ALA A 458 10.55 -20.30 12.30
CA ALA A 458 9.69 -19.14 12.47
C ALA A 458 9.92 -18.50 13.84
N SER A 459 10.30 -17.22 13.84
CA SER A 459 10.31 -16.37 15.02
C SER A 459 8.98 -15.65 15.21
N ILE A 460 8.31 -15.31 14.11
CA ILE A 460 6.98 -14.70 14.11
C ILE A 460 6.14 -15.39 13.04
N ILE A 461 4.89 -15.72 13.39
CA ILE A 461 3.86 -16.12 12.45
C ILE A 461 2.80 -15.02 12.44
N TYR A 462 2.56 -14.42 11.28
CA TYR A 462 1.45 -13.49 11.05
C TYR A 462 0.36 -14.18 10.24
N VAL A 463 -0.90 -14.05 10.69
CA VAL A 463 -2.07 -14.59 10.03
C VAL A 463 -3.04 -13.46 9.73
N GLY A 464 -3.22 -13.15 8.44
CA GLY A 464 -4.20 -12.18 8.00
C GLY A 464 -5.63 -12.65 8.27
N CYS A 465 -6.57 -11.71 8.39
CA CYS A 465 -7.91 -11.98 8.91
C CYS A 465 -8.68 -13.07 8.12
N SER A 466 -8.43 -13.15 6.81
CA SER A 466 -9.07 -14.12 5.91
C SER A 466 -8.34 -15.48 5.84
N SER A 467 -7.26 -15.66 6.61
CA SER A 467 -6.42 -16.86 6.64
C SER A 467 -6.56 -17.68 7.93
N LEU A 468 -7.42 -17.29 8.87
CA LEU A 468 -7.65 -18.04 10.11
C LEU A 468 -8.03 -19.51 9.84
N SER A 469 -8.85 -19.76 8.81
CA SER A 469 -9.24 -21.12 8.41
C SER A 469 -8.09 -22.00 7.92
N LEU A 470 -6.95 -21.41 7.53
CA LEU A 470 -5.72 -22.15 7.23
C LEU A 470 -5.03 -22.57 8.53
N LEU A 471 -5.04 -21.70 9.54
CA LEU A 471 -4.49 -21.97 10.86
C LEU A 471 -5.31 -23.04 11.59
N ASP A 472 -6.64 -23.04 11.44
CA ASP A 472 -7.54 -24.07 12.00
C ASP A 472 -7.18 -25.50 11.54
N LYS A 473 -6.53 -25.62 10.38
CA LYS A 473 -6.08 -26.89 9.79
C LYS A 473 -4.64 -27.23 10.16
N ALA A 474 -3.92 -26.34 10.84
CA ALA A 474 -2.57 -26.60 11.27
C ALA A 474 -2.54 -27.76 12.27
N SER A 475 -1.46 -28.53 12.23
CA SER A 475 -1.23 -29.59 13.20
C SER A 475 -0.44 -29.07 14.39
N LYS A 476 -0.43 -29.80 15.52
CA LYS A 476 0.44 -29.49 16.67
C LYS A 476 1.93 -29.49 16.31
N TYR A 477 2.33 -30.16 15.23
CA TYR A 477 3.70 -30.11 14.69
C TYR A 477 4.07 -28.75 14.11
N LEU A 478 3.16 -27.78 14.05
CA LEU A 478 3.50 -26.39 13.75
C LEU A 478 4.56 -25.84 14.72
N LEU A 479 4.55 -26.29 15.98
CA LEU A 479 5.56 -25.86 16.96
C LEU A 479 6.98 -26.37 16.63
N ASP A 480 7.12 -27.45 15.86
CA ASP A 480 8.43 -27.99 15.44
C ASP A 480 9.16 -27.03 14.48
N VAL A 481 8.39 -26.24 13.70
CA VAL A 481 8.92 -25.25 12.75
C VAL A 481 9.05 -23.85 13.37
N CYS A 482 8.77 -23.71 14.66
CA CYS A 482 8.81 -22.47 15.42
C CYS A 482 10.00 -22.48 16.40
N THR A 483 10.62 -21.32 16.56
CA THR A 483 11.53 -21.04 17.69
C THR A 483 10.77 -21.09 19.02
N ASP A 484 11.48 -21.31 20.14
CA ASP A 484 10.86 -21.48 21.46
C ASP A 484 10.15 -20.23 22.00
N ASP A 485 10.56 -19.06 21.52
CA ASP A 485 9.96 -17.77 21.81
C ASP A 485 9.12 -17.23 20.64
N CYS A 486 8.68 -18.12 19.74
CA CYS A 486 7.88 -17.74 18.59
C CYS A 486 6.59 -17.01 19.01
N ARG A 487 6.31 -15.89 18.34
CA ARG A 487 5.07 -15.13 18.47
C ARG A 487 4.10 -15.46 17.35
N LEU A 488 2.82 -15.53 17.68
CA LEU A 488 1.73 -15.65 16.73
C LEU A 488 0.89 -14.38 16.80
N ILE A 489 0.70 -13.74 15.65
CA ILE A 489 -0.12 -12.53 15.48
C ILE A 489 -1.27 -12.88 14.56
N ILE A 490 -2.51 -12.67 15.02
CA ILE A 490 -3.72 -12.90 14.21
C ILE A 490 -4.43 -11.56 14.02
N GLU A 491 -4.66 -11.20 12.76
CA GLU A 491 -5.40 -9.98 12.40
C GLU A 491 -6.90 -10.16 12.64
N SER A 492 -7.52 -9.18 13.30
CA SER A 492 -8.96 -9.17 13.59
C SER A 492 -9.79 -8.79 12.35
N ILE A 493 -11.08 -9.13 12.37
CA ILE A 493 -12.08 -8.67 11.38
C ILE A 493 -12.78 -7.37 11.81
N LEU A 494 -12.30 -6.71 12.87
CA LEU A 494 -12.91 -5.54 13.52
C LEU A 494 -13.41 -4.49 12.52
N TYR A 495 -12.58 -4.09 11.55
CA TYR A 495 -12.91 -3.00 10.63
C TYR A 495 -13.63 -3.42 9.34
N ILE A 496 -13.95 -4.71 9.18
CA ILE A 496 -14.65 -5.19 7.99
C ILE A 496 -16.12 -4.74 8.00
N ILE A 497 -16.49 -3.91 7.02
CA ILE A 497 -17.87 -3.43 6.86
C ILE A 497 -18.81 -4.62 6.59
N GLY A 498 -19.98 -4.61 7.24
CA GLY A 498 -20.98 -5.69 7.16
C GLY A 498 -20.88 -6.72 8.28
N MET A 499 -19.74 -6.83 8.98
CA MET A 499 -19.62 -7.75 10.13
C MET A 499 -20.40 -7.23 11.35
N LYS A 500 -21.25 -8.06 11.95
CA LYS A 500 -21.95 -7.70 13.19
C LYS A 500 -21.03 -7.91 14.39
N GLU A 501 -21.31 -7.22 15.49
CA GLU A 501 -20.56 -7.37 16.74
C GLU A 501 -20.45 -8.84 17.20
N GLY A 502 -21.54 -9.60 17.10
CA GLY A 502 -21.54 -11.03 17.42
C GLY A 502 -20.57 -11.85 16.56
N ASP A 503 -20.44 -11.53 15.26
CA ASP A 503 -19.52 -12.20 14.34
C ASP A 503 -18.06 -11.84 14.66
N ILE A 504 -17.79 -10.59 15.01
CA ILE A 504 -16.46 -10.11 15.41
C ILE A 504 -16.03 -10.80 16.71
N ARG A 505 -16.89 -10.81 17.73
CA ARG A 505 -16.62 -11.51 19.00
C ARG A 505 -16.44 -13.02 18.78
N GLY A 506 -17.27 -13.62 17.93
CA GLY A 506 -17.15 -15.03 17.55
C GLY A 506 -15.86 -15.34 16.81
N TYR A 507 -15.38 -14.44 15.95
CA TYR A 507 -14.09 -14.56 15.28
C TYR A 507 -12.93 -14.53 16.27
N VAL A 508 -12.89 -13.56 17.18
CA VAL A 508 -11.85 -13.45 18.21
C VAL A 508 -11.81 -14.69 19.10
N LYS A 509 -12.98 -15.16 19.55
CA LYS A 509 -13.07 -16.39 20.34
C LYS A 509 -12.51 -17.61 19.60
N ARG A 510 -12.87 -17.79 18.32
CA ARG A 510 -12.31 -18.88 17.51
C ARG A 510 -10.80 -18.75 17.32
N ALA A 511 -10.30 -17.54 17.08
CA ALA A 511 -8.86 -17.30 16.95
C ALA A 511 -8.09 -17.69 18.22
N GLU A 512 -8.63 -17.35 19.40
CA GLU A 512 -8.08 -17.77 20.69
C GLU A 512 -8.13 -19.30 20.88
N GLU A 513 -9.27 -19.93 20.60
CA GLU A 513 -9.42 -21.40 20.70
C GLU A 513 -8.43 -22.13 19.78
N THR A 514 -8.30 -21.68 18.52
CA THR A 514 -7.36 -22.25 17.55
C THR A 514 -5.92 -22.07 18.03
N ALA A 515 -5.51 -20.86 18.43
CA ALA A 515 -4.16 -20.59 18.92
C ALA A 515 -3.81 -21.45 20.16
N ASN A 516 -4.73 -21.54 21.12
CA ASN A 516 -4.58 -22.36 22.32
C ASN A 516 -4.43 -23.86 21.98
N SER A 517 -5.20 -24.37 21.02
CA SER A 517 -5.11 -25.77 20.58
C SER A 517 -3.76 -26.14 19.96
N LEU A 518 -3.07 -25.13 19.38
CA LEU A 518 -1.74 -25.23 18.77
C LEU A 518 -0.60 -24.97 19.77
N GLY A 519 -0.92 -24.67 21.03
CA GLY A 519 0.07 -24.44 22.09
C GLY A 519 0.56 -22.99 22.21
N PHE A 520 -0.14 -22.03 21.59
CA PHE A 520 0.08 -20.60 21.81
C PHE A 520 -0.84 -20.08 22.91
N LYS A 521 -0.38 -19.15 23.73
CA LYS A 521 -1.17 -18.51 24.79
C LYS A 521 -1.27 -17.03 24.52
N LEU A 522 -2.43 -16.46 24.85
CA LEU A 522 -2.67 -15.03 24.68
C LEU A 522 -1.66 -14.22 25.51
N GLU A 523 -0.96 -13.29 24.87
CA GLU A 523 0.06 -12.44 25.50
C GLU A 523 -0.58 -11.24 26.19
N ILE A 524 -1.58 -10.64 25.55
CA ILE A 524 -2.27 -9.44 26.01
C ILE A 524 -3.79 -9.70 25.92
N PRO A 525 -4.58 -9.39 26.97
CA PRO A 525 -6.04 -9.46 26.89
C PRO A 525 -6.59 -8.68 25.70
N VAL A 526 -7.57 -9.25 24.99
CA VAL A 526 -8.15 -8.69 23.77
C VAL A 526 -9.56 -8.19 24.05
N ASP A 527 -9.85 -6.96 23.66
CA ASP A 527 -11.20 -6.44 23.46
C ASP A 527 -11.58 -6.56 21.98
N PRO A 528 -12.50 -7.48 21.62
CA PRO A 528 -12.89 -7.72 20.23
C PRO A 528 -13.40 -6.48 19.48
N MET A 529 -13.89 -5.47 20.20
CA MET A 529 -14.47 -4.26 19.60
C MET A 529 -13.51 -3.08 19.57
N ARG A 530 -12.24 -3.27 19.99
CA ARG A 530 -11.23 -2.20 20.03
C ARG A 530 -9.90 -2.65 19.44
N ASP A 531 -9.52 -3.91 19.66
CA ASP A 531 -8.24 -4.44 19.24
C ASP A 531 -8.32 -5.04 17.83
N HIS A 532 -7.40 -4.60 16.99
CA HIS A 532 -7.35 -4.97 15.58
C HIS A 532 -6.36 -6.11 15.28
N HIS A 533 -5.53 -6.50 16.24
CA HIS A 533 -4.68 -7.69 16.20
C HIS A 533 -4.68 -8.38 17.56
N LEU A 534 -4.55 -9.69 17.53
CA LEU A 534 -4.41 -10.55 18.71
C LEU A 534 -2.97 -11.04 18.76
N TYR A 535 -2.38 -11.01 19.95
CA TYR A 535 -0.97 -11.35 20.17
C TYR A 535 -0.87 -12.57 21.08
N PHE A 536 -0.12 -13.57 20.63
CA PHE A 536 0.09 -14.81 21.36
C PHE A 536 1.58 -15.15 21.41
N VAL A 537 1.98 -15.80 22.49
CA VAL A 537 3.32 -16.35 22.70
C VAL A 537 3.26 -17.87 22.78
N ARG A 538 4.31 -18.56 22.31
CA ARG A 538 4.42 -20.01 22.49
C ARG A 538 4.40 -20.36 23.98
N GLY A 539 3.55 -21.29 24.38
CA GLY A 539 3.46 -21.72 25.77
C GLY A 539 4.75 -22.43 26.21
N SER A 540 5.29 -22.05 27.38
CA SER A 540 6.39 -22.76 28.02
C SER A 540 5.92 -24.15 28.49
N GLY A 541 6.10 -25.17 27.65
CA GLY A 541 5.67 -26.52 27.96
C GLY A 541 6.57 -27.56 27.32
N LYS A 542 7.42 -28.18 28.14
CA LYS A 542 7.77 -29.59 27.94
C LYS A 542 6.44 -30.33 27.77
N ILE A 543 6.19 -30.82 26.56
CA ILE A 543 5.06 -31.72 26.32
C ILE A 543 5.38 -32.97 27.15
N CYS A 544 4.66 -33.19 28.25
CA CYS A 544 4.68 -34.49 28.89
C CYS A 544 4.19 -35.51 27.86
N GLU A 545 5.03 -36.51 27.61
CA GLU A 545 4.86 -37.59 26.63
C GLU A 545 3.52 -38.33 26.75
#